data_AF-A0A949X2V2-F1
#
_entry.id   AF-A0A949X2V2-F1
#
_cell.length_a   1.000
_cell.length_b   1.000
_cell.length_c   1.000
_cell.angle_alpha   90.00
_cell.angle_beta   90.00
_cell.angle_gamma   90.00
#
_symmetry.space_group_name_H-M   'P 1'
#
loop_
_entity.id
_entity.type
_entity.pdbx_description
1 polymer ?
#
loop_
_entity_poly.entity_id
_entity_poly.type
_entity_poly.pdbx_seq_one_letter_code
_entity_poly.pdbx_strand_id
1 'polypeptide(L)'
;MADKDDIREGKDFGIGIPQVNKAFHVKGAGALDWGMQNRLARIFNPESGKTVMLAFDHGYFQGPTTGLERIDLSIVPLIPYADVLMCTRGALRAVIPPSSTNAVVLRCSGGQSILTELSRELIAVDIEDAIRINAAAITTQIYIGAEYEHQSIKNLVQLIDTGNKYGIPTMAVTGVGQQMK
;
A
#
# COMPACT_ATOMS: atom_id res chain seq x y z
N MET A 1 -43.29 -36.92 -10.17
CA MET A 1 -41.86 -36.86 -9.81
C MET A 1 -41.27 -35.75 -10.65
N ALA A 2 -40.59 -34.78 -10.06
CA ALA A 2 -39.85 -33.79 -10.84
C ALA A 2 -38.85 -34.55 -11.73
N ASP A 3 -38.83 -34.15 -13.00
CA ASP A 3 -38.11 -34.80 -14.08
C ASP A 3 -36.63 -35.01 -13.71
N LYS A 4 -36.24 -36.27 -13.50
CA LYS A 4 -34.86 -36.62 -13.12
C LYS A 4 -33.93 -36.66 -14.32
N ASP A 5 -34.49 -36.66 -15.54
CA ASP A 5 -33.73 -36.78 -16.77
C ASP A 5 -33.21 -35.40 -17.24
N ASP A 6 -33.94 -34.32 -16.96
CA ASP A 6 -33.55 -32.93 -17.27
C ASP A 6 -32.34 -32.43 -16.44
N ILE A 7 -32.02 -33.09 -15.32
CA ILE A 7 -30.90 -32.72 -14.44
C ILE A 7 -29.56 -33.30 -14.95
N ARG A 8 -29.60 -34.32 -15.81
CA ARG A 8 -28.39 -35.00 -16.32
C ARG A 8 -27.76 -34.28 -17.51
N GLU A 9 -28.56 -33.60 -18.34
CA GLU A 9 -28.07 -32.90 -19.54
C GLU A 9 -27.80 -31.40 -19.33
N GLY A 10 -28.16 -30.83 -18.17
CA GLY A 10 -27.99 -29.40 -17.88
C GLY A 10 -26.60 -28.95 -17.40
N LYS A 11 -25.55 -29.78 -17.50
CA LYS A 11 -24.20 -29.46 -17.00
C LYS A 11 -23.14 -29.53 -18.09
N ASP A 12 -22.55 -28.39 -18.41
CA ASP A 12 -21.35 -28.28 -19.22
C ASP A 12 -20.12 -28.14 -18.30
N PHE A 13 -19.22 -29.12 -18.34
CA PHE A 13 -17.98 -29.13 -17.57
C PHE A 13 -16.77 -28.64 -18.37
N GLY A 14 -16.96 -28.20 -19.62
CA GLY A 14 -15.86 -27.79 -20.49
C GLY A 14 -14.91 -28.93 -20.84
N ILE A 15 -15.44 -30.14 -21.02
CA ILE A 15 -14.63 -31.33 -21.33
C ILE A 15 -13.75 -31.07 -22.57
N GLY A 16 -12.44 -31.30 -22.44
CA GLY A 16 -11.45 -31.02 -23.48
C GLY A 16 -10.80 -29.63 -23.38
N ILE A 17 -11.26 -28.76 -22.48
CA ILE A 17 -10.65 -27.46 -22.18
C ILE A 17 -9.88 -27.59 -20.85
N PRO A 18 -8.54 -27.74 -20.88
CA PRO A 18 -7.76 -27.82 -19.64
C PRO A 18 -7.77 -26.48 -18.91
N GLN A 19 -7.82 -26.53 -17.57
CA GLN A 19 -7.55 -25.36 -16.75
C GLN A 19 -6.09 -24.94 -16.93
N VAL A 20 -5.86 -23.64 -17.11
CA VAL A 20 -4.52 -23.06 -17.25
C VAL A 20 -4.27 -22.01 -16.17
N ASN A 21 -3.08 -22.06 -15.57
CA ASN A 21 -2.63 -21.03 -14.65
C ASN A 21 -2.10 -19.83 -15.44
N LYS A 22 -2.46 -18.62 -15.00
CA LYS A 22 -1.96 -17.37 -15.58
C LYS A 22 -0.82 -16.83 -14.72
N ALA A 23 0.26 -16.38 -15.37
CA ALA A 23 1.35 -15.71 -14.67
C ALA A 23 0.87 -14.37 -14.07
N PHE A 24 1.40 -14.03 -12.90
CA PHE A 24 1.12 -12.74 -12.26
C PHE A 24 1.99 -11.62 -12.86
N HIS A 25 1.38 -10.46 -13.14
CA HIS A 25 1.98 -9.40 -13.98
C HIS A 25 3.02 -8.54 -13.27
N VAL A 26 3.02 -8.48 -11.94
CA VAL A 26 3.93 -7.61 -11.19
C VAL A 26 5.33 -8.23 -11.12
N LYS A 27 6.33 -7.47 -11.58
CA LYS A 27 7.75 -7.88 -11.60
C LYS A 27 8.21 -8.37 -10.22
N GLY A 28 8.75 -9.58 -10.17
CA GLY A 28 9.29 -10.18 -8.94
C GLY A 28 8.24 -10.70 -7.95
N ALA A 29 6.94 -10.60 -8.26
CA ALA A 29 5.85 -10.99 -7.36
C ALA A 29 5.17 -12.33 -7.74
N GLY A 30 5.73 -13.06 -8.72
CA GLY A 30 5.12 -14.28 -9.28
C GLY A 30 5.03 -15.48 -8.32
N ALA A 31 5.70 -15.43 -7.17
CA ALA A 31 5.73 -16.50 -6.17
C ALA A 31 5.17 -16.05 -4.80
N LEU A 32 4.46 -14.92 -4.75
CA LEU A 32 3.78 -14.46 -3.54
C LEU A 32 2.43 -15.18 -3.39
N ASP A 33 1.94 -15.28 -2.16
CA ASP A 33 0.58 -15.78 -1.89
C ASP A 33 -0.48 -14.89 -2.56
N TRP A 34 -1.64 -15.49 -2.85
CA TRP A 34 -2.76 -14.84 -3.53
C TRP A 34 -3.15 -13.51 -2.88
N GLY A 35 -3.20 -13.43 -1.54
CA GLY A 35 -3.60 -12.21 -0.84
C GLY A 35 -2.65 -11.04 -1.08
N MET A 36 -1.35 -11.31 -1.14
CA MET A 36 -0.33 -10.30 -1.43
C MET A 36 -0.35 -9.89 -2.91
N GLN A 37 -0.51 -10.86 -3.82
CA GLN A 37 -0.69 -10.58 -5.25
C GLN A 37 -1.94 -9.72 -5.50
N ASN A 38 -3.06 -10.00 -4.84
CA ASN A 38 -4.28 -9.20 -4.96
C ASN A 38 -4.06 -7.74 -4.52
N ARG A 39 -3.38 -7.53 -3.39
CA ARG A 39 -3.03 -6.17 -2.92
C ARG A 39 -2.12 -5.43 -3.90
N LEU A 40 -1.12 -6.11 -4.47
CA LEU A 40 -0.27 -5.54 -5.51
C LEU A 40 -1.02 -5.22 -6.80
N ALA A 41 -2.01 -6.03 -7.19
CA ALA A 41 -2.84 -5.78 -8.37
C ALA A 41 -3.79 -4.57 -8.20
N ARG A 42 -4.09 -4.18 -6.96
CA ARG A 42 -4.80 -2.92 -6.66
C ARG A 42 -3.88 -1.70 -6.74
N ILE A 43 -2.56 -1.90 -6.63
CA ILE A 43 -1.56 -0.84 -6.74
C ILE A 43 -1.13 -0.67 -8.20
N PHE A 44 -0.75 -1.78 -8.85
CA PHE A 44 -0.26 -1.81 -10.24
C PHE A 44 -1.34 -2.36 -11.17
N ASN A 45 -1.81 -1.52 -12.07
CA ASN A 45 -2.83 -1.85 -13.04
C ASN A 45 -2.46 -3.16 -13.81
N PRO A 46 -3.35 -4.17 -13.88
CA PRO A 46 -3.06 -5.47 -14.51
C PRO A 46 -2.71 -5.42 -16.01
N GLU A 47 -3.18 -4.40 -16.73
CA GLU A 47 -2.92 -4.25 -18.16
C GLU A 47 -1.60 -3.51 -18.42
N SER A 48 -1.38 -2.39 -17.72
CA SER A 48 -0.20 -1.54 -17.95
C SER A 48 1.02 -1.93 -17.12
N GLY A 49 0.81 -2.66 -16.01
CA GLY A 49 1.83 -2.99 -15.01
C GLY A 49 2.33 -1.77 -14.21
N LYS A 50 1.66 -0.62 -14.30
CA LYS A 50 2.09 0.68 -13.74
C LYS A 50 1.04 1.25 -12.78
N THR A 51 1.41 2.33 -12.09
CA THR A 51 0.58 3.02 -11.11
C THR A 51 0.82 4.53 -11.16
N VAL A 52 -0.23 5.31 -10.91
CA VAL A 52 -0.18 6.72 -10.55
C VAL A 52 -0.58 6.86 -9.08
N MET A 53 0.41 7.03 -8.22
CA MET A 53 0.22 7.17 -6.77
C MET A 53 0.21 8.64 -6.36
N LEU A 54 -0.87 9.08 -5.72
CA LEU A 54 -0.99 10.42 -5.14
C LEU A 54 -0.55 10.39 -3.68
N ALA A 55 0.61 10.96 -3.39
CA ALA A 55 1.18 11.04 -2.05
C ALA A 55 0.91 12.39 -1.37
N PHE A 56 0.40 12.33 -0.15
CA PHE A 56 0.09 13.51 0.69
C PHE A 56 0.34 13.22 2.17
N ASP A 57 1.28 12.34 2.48
CA ASP A 57 1.67 11.98 3.84
C ASP A 57 2.63 12.99 4.49
N HIS A 58 3.21 13.93 3.72
CA HIS A 58 4.24 14.91 4.13
C HIS A 58 4.08 15.51 5.54
N GLY A 59 2.84 15.82 5.94
CA GLY A 59 2.55 16.40 7.25
C GLY A 59 2.95 15.53 8.44
N TYR A 60 3.28 14.25 8.23
CA TYR A 60 3.73 13.33 9.29
C TYR A 60 4.97 13.82 10.05
N PHE A 61 5.79 14.70 9.44
CA PHE A 61 6.92 15.37 10.10
C PHE A 61 7.05 16.86 9.79
N GLN A 62 6.35 17.35 8.75
CA GLN A 62 6.41 18.77 8.31
C GLN A 62 5.28 19.65 8.86
N GLY A 63 4.21 19.06 9.40
CA GLY A 63 2.98 19.81 9.71
C GLY A 63 2.23 20.24 8.43
N PRO A 64 1.54 21.40 8.44
CA PRO A 64 0.75 21.87 7.28
C PRO A 64 1.67 22.45 6.19
N THR A 65 2.27 21.57 5.40
CA THR A 65 3.08 21.97 4.23
C THR A 65 2.22 22.59 3.13
N THR A 66 2.83 23.39 2.27
CA THR A 66 2.13 24.15 1.23
C THR A 66 1.27 23.25 0.34
N GLY A 67 -0.01 23.57 0.20
CA GLY A 67 -1.00 22.81 -0.56
C GLY A 67 -1.71 21.70 0.22
N LEU A 68 -1.22 21.33 1.41
CA LEU A 68 -1.82 20.32 2.30
C LEU A 68 -2.44 20.91 3.57
N GLU A 69 -2.63 22.24 3.62
CA GLU A 69 -3.26 22.92 4.77
C GLU A 69 -4.72 22.48 4.95
N ARG A 70 -5.39 22.15 3.84
CA ARG A 70 -6.79 21.71 3.77
C ARG A 70 -6.96 20.53 2.81
N ILE A 71 -6.49 19.35 3.22
CA ILE A 71 -6.58 18.09 2.45
C ILE A 71 -8.01 17.81 1.97
N ASP A 72 -9.02 18.15 2.78
CA ASP A 72 -10.44 18.01 2.44
C ASP A 72 -10.86 18.85 1.21
N LEU A 73 -10.17 19.96 0.95
CA LEU A 73 -10.42 20.84 -0.19
C LEU A 73 -9.45 20.60 -1.35
N SER A 74 -8.16 20.41 -1.05
CA SER A 74 -7.10 20.37 -2.07
C SER A 74 -6.83 18.97 -2.61
N ILE A 75 -7.04 17.92 -1.81
CA ILE A 75 -6.70 16.54 -2.18
C ILE A 75 -7.93 15.72 -2.53
N VAL A 76 -9.03 15.84 -1.78
CA VAL A 76 -10.25 15.04 -2.03
C VAL A 76 -10.74 15.13 -3.48
N PRO A 77 -10.78 16.31 -4.14
CA PRO A 77 -11.15 16.39 -5.56
C PRO A 77 -10.21 15.68 -6.54
N LEU A 78 -8.97 15.38 -6.12
CA LEU A 78 -7.96 14.72 -6.95
C LEU A 78 -8.03 13.19 -6.88
N ILE A 79 -8.70 12.64 -5.86
CA ILE A 79 -8.81 11.19 -5.61
C ILE A 79 -9.29 10.40 -6.85
N PRO A 80 -10.31 10.84 -7.63
CA PRO A 80 -10.77 10.10 -8.80
C PRO A 80 -9.73 9.93 -9.92
N TYR A 81 -8.65 10.70 -9.90
CA TYR A 81 -7.60 10.70 -10.92
C TYR A 81 -6.35 9.91 -10.52
N ALA A 82 -6.33 9.32 -9.31
CA ALA A 82 -5.23 8.52 -8.81
C ALA A 82 -5.59 7.04 -8.79
N ASP A 83 -4.63 6.16 -9.06
CA ASP A 83 -4.82 4.71 -8.84
C ASP A 83 -4.79 4.39 -7.34
N VAL A 84 -3.88 5.06 -6.62
CA VAL A 84 -3.49 4.75 -5.25
C VAL A 84 -3.29 6.03 -4.44
N LEU A 85 -3.74 6.04 -3.19
CA LEU A 85 -3.50 7.10 -2.22
C LEU A 85 -2.39 6.70 -1.25
N MET A 86 -1.40 7.56 -1.06
CA MET A 86 -0.37 7.38 -0.04
C MET A 86 -0.48 8.47 1.04
N CYS A 87 -0.81 8.07 2.26
CA CYS A 87 -1.15 9.00 3.34
C CYS A 87 -0.92 8.40 4.74
N THR A 88 -1.12 9.21 5.79
CA THR A 88 -1.11 8.74 7.18
C THR A 88 -2.49 8.21 7.58
N ARG A 89 -2.54 7.32 8.58
CA ARG A 89 -3.82 6.83 9.15
C ARG A 89 -4.70 7.95 9.69
N GLY A 90 -4.09 9.04 10.17
CA GLY A 90 -4.80 10.20 10.71
C GLY A 90 -5.54 10.94 9.61
N ALA A 91 -4.84 11.34 8.54
CA ALA A 91 -5.45 12.00 7.40
C ALA A 91 -6.53 11.12 6.73
N LEU A 92 -6.22 9.84 6.53
CA LEU A 92 -7.16 8.90 5.93
C LEU A 92 -8.48 8.82 6.71
N ARG A 93 -8.43 8.60 8.03
CA ARG A 93 -9.63 8.47 8.85
C ARG A 93 -10.40 9.78 9.01
N ALA A 94 -9.70 10.92 9.01
CA ALA A 94 -10.30 12.21 9.32
C ALA A 94 -11.01 12.86 8.12
N VAL A 95 -10.42 12.79 6.92
CA VAL A 95 -10.86 13.63 5.78
C VAL A 95 -11.01 12.89 4.46
N ILE A 96 -10.52 11.65 4.32
CA ILE A 96 -10.69 10.88 3.08
C ILE A 96 -12.01 10.11 3.16
N PRO A 97 -12.97 10.35 2.23
CA PRO A 97 -14.24 9.64 2.25
C PRO A 97 -14.04 8.13 2.06
N PRO A 98 -14.62 7.26 2.92
CA PRO A 98 -14.49 5.81 2.79
C PRO A 98 -15.19 5.24 1.55
N SER A 99 -16.02 6.05 0.88
CA SER A 99 -16.56 5.73 -0.45
C SER A 99 -15.51 5.79 -1.57
N SER A 100 -14.32 6.35 -1.29
CA SER A 100 -13.17 6.28 -2.19
C SER A 100 -12.61 4.87 -2.18
N THR A 101 -12.69 4.17 -3.31
CA THR A 101 -12.33 2.74 -3.41
C THR A 101 -10.88 2.50 -3.86
N ASN A 102 -10.11 3.58 -4.04
CA ASN A 102 -8.69 3.53 -4.39
C ASN A 102 -7.90 2.64 -3.42
N ALA A 103 -6.81 2.05 -3.89
CA ALA A 103 -5.88 1.39 -2.99
C ALA A 103 -5.21 2.42 -2.06
N VAL A 104 -4.87 2.00 -0.84
CA VAL A 104 -4.20 2.86 0.14
C VAL A 104 -2.83 2.27 0.50
N VAL A 105 -1.79 3.10 0.41
CA VAL A 105 -0.46 2.80 0.95
C VAL A 105 -0.25 3.67 2.18
N LEU A 106 -0.05 3.02 3.33
CA LEU A 106 -0.07 3.69 4.62
C LEU A 106 1.34 4.07 5.08
N ARG A 107 1.57 5.35 5.38
CA ARG A 107 2.74 5.84 6.14
C ARG A 107 2.76 5.17 7.51
N CYS A 108 3.68 4.22 7.68
CA CYS A 108 3.83 3.44 8.91
C CYS A 108 5.11 3.79 9.69
N SER A 109 5.90 4.76 9.23
CA SER A 109 7.04 5.33 9.96
C SER A 109 6.80 6.79 10.35
N GLY A 110 7.51 7.28 11.37
CA GLY A 110 7.38 8.65 11.88
C GLY A 110 8.16 8.87 13.19
N GLY A 111 7.81 9.88 13.97
CA GLY A 111 8.43 10.15 15.28
C GLY A 111 9.55 11.19 15.27
N GLN A 112 9.85 11.75 14.10
CA GLN A 112 10.75 12.87 13.87
C GLN A 112 9.98 14.13 13.44
N SER A 113 10.67 15.26 13.35
CA SER A 113 10.15 16.50 12.75
C SER A 113 11.25 17.22 11.96
N ILE A 114 10.87 18.29 11.24
CA ILE A 114 11.82 19.20 10.60
C ILE A 114 12.77 19.93 11.58
N LEU A 115 12.50 19.85 12.89
CA LEU A 115 13.29 20.51 13.94
C LEU A 115 14.33 19.58 14.59
N THR A 116 14.36 18.30 14.19
CA THR A 116 15.21 17.26 14.78
C THR A 116 15.91 16.48 13.67
N GLU A 117 16.78 15.53 14.03
CA GLU A 117 17.40 14.64 13.05
C GLU A 117 16.35 13.87 12.23
N LEU A 118 16.38 14.05 10.91
CA LEU A 118 15.34 13.58 9.99
C LEU A 118 15.32 12.04 9.87
N SER A 119 16.47 11.39 10.00
CA SER A 119 16.55 9.93 9.89
C SER A 119 16.05 9.18 11.13
N ARG A 120 15.77 9.89 12.24
CA ARG A 120 15.38 9.31 13.54
C ARG A 120 13.90 8.89 13.57
N GLU A 121 13.53 7.96 12.70
CA GLU A 121 12.16 7.43 12.60
C GLU A 121 11.98 6.13 13.42
N LEU A 122 10.75 5.93 13.89
CA LEU A 122 10.22 4.70 14.47
C LEU A 122 9.03 4.17 13.65
N ILE A 123 8.58 2.96 13.94
CA ILE A 123 7.33 2.40 13.41
C ILE A 123 6.15 3.11 14.10
N ALA A 124 5.40 3.92 13.35
CA ALA A 124 4.32 4.76 13.86
C ALA A 124 2.94 4.08 13.84
N VAL A 125 2.80 2.94 13.14
CA VAL A 125 1.52 2.23 12.97
C VAL A 125 1.75 0.73 13.12
N ASP A 126 0.94 0.11 13.98
CA ASP A 126 0.90 -1.35 14.14
C ASP A 126 0.17 -2.02 12.97
N ILE A 127 0.58 -3.25 12.63
CA ILE A 127 0.04 -4.04 11.53
C ILE A 127 -1.47 -4.28 11.67
N GLU A 128 -1.97 -4.45 12.90
CA GLU A 128 -3.40 -4.63 13.16
C GLU A 128 -4.23 -3.42 12.70
N ASP A 129 -3.68 -2.20 12.85
CA ASP A 129 -4.37 -0.99 12.41
C ASP A 129 -4.28 -0.79 10.88
N ALA A 130 -3.17 -1.19 10.27
CA ALA A 130 -3.06 -1.25 8.81
C ALA A 130 -4.06 -2.24 8.20
N ILE A 131 -4.25 -3.40 8.83
CA ILE A 131 -5.29 -4.39 8.45
C ILE A 131 -6.68 -3.79 8.61
N ARG A 132 -6.97 -3.17 9.77
CA ARG A 132 -8.27 -2.55 10.08
C ARG A 132 -8.67 -1.46 9.08
N ILE A 133 -7.70 -0.79 8.48
CA ILE A 133 -7.88 0.25 7.46
C ILE A 133 -7.97 -0.32 6.04
N ASN A 134 -7.80 -1.63 5.86
CA ASN A 134 -7.74 -2.27 4.54
C ASN A 134 -6.60 -1.72 3.66
N ALA A 135 -5.43 -1.47 4.26
CA ALA A 135 -4.26 -1.01 3.53
C ALA A 135 -3.84 -2.03 2.46
N ALA A 136 -3.53 -1.55 1.27
CA ALA A 136 -2.96 -2.33 0.18
C ALA A 136 -1.45 -2.52 0.36
N ALA A 137 -0.75 -1.56 0.98
CA ALA A 137 0.63 -1.72 1.42
C ALA A 137 0.94 -0.83 2.63
N ILE A 138 2.04 -1.11 3.30
CA ILE A 138 2.61 -0.29 4.38
C ILE A 138 3.97 0.25 3.94
N THR A 139 4.33 1.44 4.40
CA THR A 139 5.58 2.09 3.96
C THR A 139 6.42 2.61 5.12
N THR A 140 7.74 2.59 4.93
CA THR A 140 8.74 3.21 5.81
C THR A 140 9.81 3.92 4.99
N GLN A 141 10.41 4.94 5.56
CA GLN A 141 11.66 5.47 5.02
C GLN A 141 12.84 4.54 5.32
N ILE A 142 13.81 4.51 4.41
CA ILE A 142 15.18 4.03 4.64
C ILE A 142 16.15 5.18 4.37
N TYR A 143 17.10 5.38 5.27
CA TYR A 143 18.02 6.52 5.24
C TYR A 143 19.47 6.05 5.14
N ILE A 144 19.86 5.58 3.96
CA ILE A 144 21.23 5.11 3.70
C ILE A 144 22.21 6.30 3.76
N GLY A 145 23.28 6.17 4.54
CA GLY A 145 24.28 7.19 4.82
C GLY A 145 23.93 8.15 5.96
N ALA A 146 22.78 8.00 6.61
CA ALA A 146 22.32 8.90 7.66
C ALA A 146 22.71 8.45 9.08
N GLU A 147 22.56 9.34 10.07
CA GLU A 147 22.84 9.06 11.49
C GLU A 147 22.08 7.83 12.01
N TYR A 148 20.80 7.68 11.65
CA TYR A 148 19.95 6.57 12.09
C TYR A 148 19.71 5.52 10.99
N GLU A 149 20.66 5.33 10.06
CA GLU A 149 20.56 4.33 8.98
C GLU A 149 20.13 2.96 9.51
N HIS A 150 20.87 2.42 10.50
CA HIS A 150 20.61 1.12 11.08
C HIS A 150 19.17 0.97 11.61
N GLN A 151 18.67 2.01 12.29
CA GLN A 151 17.30 2.02 12.81
C GLN A 151 16.27 2.04 11.66
N SER A 152 16.53 2.82 10.59
CA SER A 152 15.64 2.87 9.43
C SER A 152 15.56 1.52 8.70
N ILE A 153 16.68 0.81 8.58
CA ILE A 153 16.72 -0.55 8.00
C ILE A 153 16.01 -1.55 8.93
N LYS A 154 16.19 -1.42 10.25
CA LYS A 154 15.46 -2.24 11.23
C LYS A 154 13.95 -2.04 11.11
N ASN A 155 13.48 -0.81 10.89
CA ASN A 155 12.06 -0.53 10.65
C ASN A 155 11.56 -1.27 9.39
N LEU A 156 12.34 -1.27 8.31
CA LEU A 156 12.02 -2.02 7.10
C LEU A 156 11.90 -3.52 7.37
N VAL A 157 12.89 -4.12 8.05
CA VAL A 157 12.85 -5.55 8.42
C VAL A 157 11.60 -5.87 9.23
N GLN A 158 11.28 -5.06 10.25
CA GLN A 158 10.10 -5.28 11.09
C GLN A 158 8.78 -5.18 10.30
N LEU A 159 8.67 -4.24 9.35
CA LEU A 159 7.47 -4.15 8.50
C LEU A 159 7.37 -5.32 7.53
N ILE A 160 8.49 -5.83 7.00
CA ILE A 160 8.49 -7.03 6.15
C ILE A 160 8.03 -8.26 6.97
N ASP A 161 8.59 -8.46 8.16
CA ASP A 161 8.24 -9.59 9.04
C ASP A 161 6.76 -9.58 9.43
N THR A 162 6.22 -8.41 9.76
CA THR A 162 4.80 -8.28 10.13
C THR A 162 3.89 -8.31 8.91
N GLY A 163 4.25 -7.67 7.80
CA GLY A 163 3.50 -7.67 6.56
C GLY A 163 3.34 -9.07 5.96
N ASN A 164 4.41 -9.87 5.96
CA ASN A 164 4.40 -11.24 5.44
C ASN A 164 3.41 -12.15 6.20
N LYS A 165 3.23 -11.95 7.51
CA LYS A 165 2.25 -12.74 8.31
C LYS A 165 0.81 -12.55 7.81
N TYR A 166 0.51 -11.43 7.17
CA TYR A 166 -0.86 -11.07 6.75
C TYR A 166 -0.99 -10.80 5.24
N GLY A 167 0.05 -11.12 4.46
CA GLY A 167 0.09 -10.89 3.02
C GLY A 167 0.04 -9.40 2.63
N ILE A 168 0.56 -8.50 3.46
CA ILE A 168 0.59 -7.05 3.19
C ILE A 168 1.98 -6.66 2.65
N PRO A 169 2.09 -6.15 1.42
CA PRO A 169 3.33 -5.64 0.86
C PRO A 169 3.94 -4.50 1.69
N THR A 170 5.28 -4.46 1.75
CA THR A 170 6.04 -3.35 2.33
C THR A 170 6.72 -2.54 1.22
N MET A 171 6.53 -1.22 1.25
CA MET A 171 7.23 -0.27 0.38
C MET A 171 8.34 0.42 1.16
N ALA A 172 9.57 0.35 0.66
CA ALA A 172 10.70 1.11 1.19
C ALA A 172 10.87 2.40 0.39
N VAL A 173 10.94 3.54 1.07
CA VAL A 173 11.15 4.84 0.43
C VAL A 173 12.53 5.35 0.81
N THR A 174 13.37 5.62 -0.18
CA THR A 174 14.72 6.15 0.03
C THR A 174 14.65 7.62 0.47
N GLY A 175 14.86 7.87 1.75
CA GLY A 175 15.01 9.20 2.31
C GLY A 175 16.41 9.74 2.04
N VAL A 176 16.50 10.96 1.49
CA VAL A 176 17.76 11.65 1.23
C VAL A 176 17.72 12.98 1.98
N GLY A 177 18.67 13.20 2.87
CA GLY A 177 18.86 14.47 3.56
C GLY A 177 19.76 15.39 2.75
N GLN A 178 19.67 16.69 3.00
CA GLN A 178 20.44 17.71 2.27
C GLN A 178 21.96 17.51 2.31
N GLN A 179 22.46 16.82 3.33
CA GLN A 179 23.89 16.52 3.54
C GLN A 179 24.34 15.18 2.93
N MET A 180 23.41 14.36 2.42
CA MET A 180 23.73 13.09 1.75
C MET A 180 24.03 13.38 0.27
N LYS A 181 25.30 13.68 -0.03
CA LYS A 181 25.85 13.82 -1.38
C LYS A 181 26.96 12.80 -1.61
#